data_AF-A0A9Q8ZAJ7-F1
#
_entry.id   AF-A0A9Q8ZAJ7-F1
#
_cell.length_a   1.000
_cell.length_b   1.000
_cell.length_c   1.000
_cell.angle_alpha   90.00
_cell.angle_beta   90.00
_cell.angle_gamma   90.00
#
_symmetry.space_group_name_H-M   'P 1'
#
loop_
_entity.id
_entity.type
_entity.pdbx_description
1 polymer ?
#
loop_
_entity_poly.entity_id
_entity_poly.type
_entity_poly.pdbx_seq_one_letter_code
_entity_poly.pdbx_strand_id
1 'polypeptide(L)'
;MVSFTFLALAALIASCQAQSAGRIRYMPFGDSITEIVCWRSKLWQRLQSTEWAAVNFVGSGRTENNCRDSSYDRDNEGHSGFLAIDIANKNQLAGWLQTNSADVVTMHLGTNDIVQQNKAVTDIIAAFTKLVNTMRTSNPKIKIVVAQIIPMGFGNYNTKIQELNRAIVPWAQGLNKTESPIWVVDQYTGFNANSDLRDGIHPNDSGDVKMANVWALKPSWGNGAQNVKPPNNEGASTNNSNLDDDLLSITKPSHPLPSHALSTLPIAPEQRPNIDTRHGQELVAWLNNLLQLNITKVEQCGTGAALCQVFDSIFYDVPMSRVKFNANTEYAYLQNFKILQNVQQPSVIPPTDLVDTFAKHQIDKPIRVESLVKCKMQDNLEFLQFVKQYWDQHFPGHEYDAVARRKGQGGISTGAAPASRTTTAARRAPAASNTAAPRTRTPLASGGGAASAALREENNALKETVTGLERERDFYFSKLRDIELLIQQAMEADPELEKDEGLLKQIQTILYSTEEGFEIPPEAEGVEEETF
;
A
#
# COMPACT_ATOMS: atom_id res chain seq x y z
N MET A 1 4.41 -79.88 -32.26
CA MET A 1 3.26 -79.02 -32.62
C MET A 1 2.48 -78.78 -31.33
N VAL A 2 2.63 -77.59 -30.74
CA VAL A 2 1.65 -76.47 -30.81
C VAL A 2 0.55 -76.71 -29.76
N SER A 3 0.29 -75.85 -28.78
CA SER A 3 0.82 -74.53 -28.48
C SER A 3 0.56 -74.21 -27.02
N PHE A 4 1.49 -73.45 -26.46
CA PHE A 4 1.30 -72.60 -25.30
C PHE A 4 -0.02 -71.82 -25.38
N THR A 5 -0.94 -72.07 -24.46
CA THR A 5 -2.06 -71.17 -24.17
C THR A 5 -2.47 -71.22 -22.69
N PHE A 6 -1.48 -71.32 -21.80
CA PHE A 6 -1.61 -70.92 -20.40
C PHE A 6 -0.93 -69.57 -20.27
N LEU A 7 -1.62 -68.46 -20.58
CA LEU A 7 -1.27 -67.06 -20.21
C LEU A 7 -2.09 -66.05 -21.05
N ALA A 8 -3.43 -66.10 -20.97
CA ALA A 8 -4.24 -65.05 -21.62
C ALA A 8 -5.60 -64.77 -20.96
N LEU A 9 -5.83 -65.24 -19.72
CA LEU A 9 -7.10 -64.98 -19.03
C LEU A 9 -6.92 -64.59 -17.54
N ALA A 10 -5.79 -63.96 -17.22
CA ALA A 10 -5.53 -63.35 -15.91
C ALA A 10 -4.87 -61.96 -16.03
N ALA A 11 -4.97 -61.32 -17.20
CA ALA A 11 -4.29 -60.05 -17.52
C ALA A 11 -5.26 -58.96 -18.03
N LEU A 12 -6.50 -58.93 -17.54
CA LEU A 12 -7.48 -57.87 -17.84
C LEU A 12 -8.18 -57.29 -16.60
N ILE A 13 -7.66 -57.54 -15.39
CA ILE A 13 -8.07 -56.85 -14.16
C ILE A 13 -6.82 -56.31 -13.42
N ALA A 14 -5.85 -55.81 -14.18
CA ALA A 14 -4.75 -55.02 -13.63
C ALA A 14 -4.94 -53.56 -14.10
N SER A 15 -5.22 -52.72 -13.11
CA SER A 15 -4.89 -51.30 -13.14
C SER A 15 -5.79 -50.38 -13.98
N CYS A 16 -7.11 -50.41 -13.75
CA CYS A 16 -7.77 -49.11 -13.54
C CYS A 16 -7.48 -48.69 -12.09
N GLN A 17 -6.20 -48.40 -11.80
CA GLN A 17 -5.96 -47.32 -10.85
C GLN A 17 -6.42 -46.09 -11.61
N ALA A 18 -7.71 -45.78 -11.52
CA ALA A 18 -8.13 -44.40 -11.48
C ALA A 18 -7.35 -43.84 -10.30
N GLN A 19 -6.13 -43.38 -10.58
CA GLN A 19 -5.41 -42.53 -9.68
C GLN A 19 -6.39 -41.38 -9.51
N SER A 20 -7.04 -41.36 -8.34
CA SER A 20 -7.59 -40.14 -7.79
C SER A 20 -6.38 -39.21 -7.74
N ALA A 21 -6.07 -38.57 -8.86
CA ALA A 21 -5.05 -37.56 -8.95
C ALA A 21 -5.53 -36.54 -7.95
N GLY A 22 -4.85 -36.48 -6.80
CA GLY A 22 -5.18 -35.54 -5.75
C GLY A 22 -5.32 -34.17 -6.37
N ARG A 23 -6.31 -33.41 -5.89
CA ARG A 23 -6.55 -32.02 -6.25
C ARG A 23 -5.20 -31.29 -6.38
N ILE A 24 -4.88 -30.70 -7.54
CA ILE A 24 -3.55 -30.10 -7.76
C ILE A 24 -3.34 -28.98 -6.74
N ARG A 25 -2.26 -29.03 -5.96
CA ARG A 25 -1.98 -28.03 -4.93
C ARG A 25 -1.20 -26.87 -5.54
N TYR A 26 -1.84 -25.72 -5.57
CA TYR A 26 -1.35 -24.50 -6.19
C TYR A 26 -1.07 -23.48 -5.09
N MET A 27 0.16 -23.00 -4.98
CA MET A 27 0.55 -22.00 -4.00
C MET A 27 0.73 -20.63 -4.66
N PRO A 28 -0.20 -19.69 -4.44
CA PRO A 28 0.06 -18.28 -4.69
C PRO A 28 1.08 -17.76 -3.68
N PHE A 29 2.33 -17.58 -4.09
CA PHE A 29 3.44 -17.15 -3.24
C PHE A 29 3.87 -15.73 -3.58
N GLY A 30 3.97 -14.84 -2.59
CA GLY A 30 4.42 -13.48 -2.85
C GLY A 30 4.40 -12.54 -1.65
N ASP A 31 4.36 -11.25 -1.95
CA ASP A 31 4.25 -10.17 -0.97
C ASP A 31 2.80 -9.66 -0.86
N SER A 32 2.61 -8.37 -0.57
CA SER A 32 1.29 -7.74 -0.49
C SER A 32 0.54 -7.78 -1.82
N ILE A 33 1.23 -7.82 -2.97
CA ILE A 33 0.62 -7.96 -4.29
C ILE A 33 0.07 -9.39 -4.50
N THR A 34 0.40 -10.35 -3.63
CA THR A 34 -0.30 -11.64 -3.56
C THR A 34 -1.33 -11.66 -2.44
N GLU A 35 -1.00 -11.10 -1.27
CA GLU A 35 -1.85 -11.21 -0.06
C GLU A 35 -3.12 -10.36 -0.12
N ILE A 36 -3.02 -9.06 -0.46
CA ILE A 36 -4.08 -8.08 -0.19
C ILE A 36 -4.69 -7.47 -1.46
N VAL A 37 -4.81 -8.29 -2.51
CA VAL A 37 -5.42 -7.93 -3.80
C VAL A 37 -6.22 -9.11 -4.37
N CYS A 38 -6.93 -8.91 -5.48
CA CYS A 38 -7.99 -9.80 -5.94
C CYS A 38 -7.69 -10.60 -7.20
N TRP A 39 -6.48 -10.54 -7.77
CA TRP A 39 -6.15 -11.39 -8.91
C TRP A 39 -6.29 -12.89 -8.61
N ARG A 40 -6.12 -13.34 -7.35
CA ARG A 40 -6.33 -14.75 -6.95
C ARG A 40 -7.78 -15.19 -7.11
N SER A 41 -8.74 -14.38 -6.68
CA SER A 41 -10.18 -14.64 -6.89
C SER A 41 -10.50 -14.68 -8.39
N LYS A 42 -10.03 -13.70 -9.14
CA LYS A 42 -10.27 -13.64 -10.59
C LYS A 42 -9.62 -14.81 -11.33
N LEU A 43 -8.42 -15.22 -10.92
CA LEU A 43 -7.75 -16.40 -11.47
C LEU A 43 -8.56 -17.66 -11.14
N TRP A 44 -8.99 -17.84 -9.90
CA TRP A 44 -9.81 -18.97 -9.49
C TRP A 44 -11.05 -19.14 -10.36
N GLN A 45 -11.81 -18.07 -10.56
CA GLN A 45 -13.01 -18.07 -11.40
C GLN A 45 -12.69 -18.52 -12.84
N ARG A 46 -11.57 -18.08 -13.40
CA ARG A 46 -11.12 -18.48 -14.74
C ARG A 46 -10.78 -19.96 -14.80
N LEU A 47 -10.10 -20.49 -13.77
CA LEU A 47 -9.73 -21.90 -13.69
C LEU A 47 -10.94 -22.83 -13.61
N GLN A 48 -12.10 -22.36 -13.16
CA GLN A 48 -13.32 -23.18 -13.10
C GLN A 48 -13.82 -23.67 -14.46
N SER A 49 -13.41 -23.01 -15.54
CA SER A 49 -13.78 -23.38 -16.91
C SER A 49 -12.72 -24.22 -17.63
N THR A 50 -11.63 -24.60 -16.94
CA THR A 50 -10.50 -25.34 -17.51
C THR A 50 -10.32 -26.69 -16.81
N GLU A 51 -9.31 -27.46 -17.22
CA GLU A 51 -8.92 -28.70 -16.52
C GLU A 51 -8.44 -28.47 -15.07
N TRP A 52 -8.39 -27.21 -14.61
CA TRP A 52 -7.99 -26.79 -13.26
C TRP A 52 -9.16 -26.46 -12.34
N ALA A 53 -10.40 -26.77 -12.72
CA ALA A 53 -11.57 -26.51 -11.87
C ALA A 53 -11.43 -27.14 -10.47
N ALA A 54 -10.80 -28.32 -10.40
CA ALA A 54 -10.43 -28.98 -9.16
C ALA A 54 -9.00 -28.62 -8.71
N VAL A 55 -8.56 -27.37 -8.79
CA VAL A 55 -7.31 -26.92 -8.17
C VAL A 55 -7.55 -26.62 -6.69
N ASN A 56 -6.59 -26.95 -5.82
CA ASN A 56 -6.59 -26.58 -4.41
C ASN A 56 -5.60 -25.45 -4.22
N PHE A 57 -6.03 -24.27 -3.80
CA PHE A 57 -5.05 -23.28 -3.36
C PHE A 57 -4.49 -23.73 -2.01
N VAL A 58 -3.21 -23.46 -1.76
CA VAL A 58 -2.52 -23.83 -0.52
C VAL A 58 -1.63 -22.70 -0.04
N GLY A 59 -1.51 -22.57 1.28
CA GLY A 59 -0.63 -21.61 1.94
C GLY A 59 -1.11 -21.32 3.35
N SER A 60 -0.30 -20.60 4.12
CA SER A 60 -0.61 -20.29 5.52
C SER A 60 -1.62 -19.15 5.71
N GLY A 61 -1.78 -18.30 4.69
CA GLY A 61 -2.65 -17.12 4.71
C GLY A 61 -3.97 -17.33 3.96
N ARG A 62 -4.99 -16.57 4.36
CA ARG A 62 -6.31 -16.49 3.68
C ARG A 62 -6.74 -15.07 3.39
N THR A 63 -5.91 -14.10 3.76
CA THR A 63 -6.17 -12.67 3.62
C THR A 63 -6.44 -12.31 2.17
N GLU A 64 -7.28 -11.33 1.98
CA GLU A 64 -7.65 -10.68 0.72
C GLU A 64 -8.23 -9.30 1.08
N ASN A 65 -8.33 -8.38 0.11
CA ASN A 65 -8.90 -7.06 0.37
C ASN A 65 -10.16 -6.81 -0.48
N ASN A 66 -11.31 -7.17 0.08
CA ASN A 66 -12.64 -6.91 -0.46
C ASN A 66 -12.86 -7.43 -1.89
N CYS A 67 -12.49 -8.68 -2.16
CA CYS A 67 -12.65 -9.28 -3.48
C CYS A 67 -14.10 -9.64 -3.83
N ARG A 68 -15.03 -9.53 -2.86
CA ARG A 68 -16.49 -9.75 -3.03
C ARG A 68 -16.85 -11.09 -3.66
N ASP A 69 -15.99 -12.08 -3.49
CA ASP A 69 -16.18 -13.45 -3.93
C ASP A 69 -15.92 -14.36 -2.73
N SER A 70 -16.99 -14.96 -2.21
CA SER A 70 -16.90 -15.92 -1.10
C SER A 70 -16.71 -17.36 -1.57
N SER A 71 -16.73 -17.60 -2.88
CA SER A 71 -16.75 -18.94 -3.47
C SER A 71 -15.36 -19.46 -3.84
N TYR A 72 -14.35 -18.59 -3.86
CA TYR A 72 -12.99 -19.00 -4.19
C TYR A 72 -12.19 -19.50 -3.00
N ASP A 73 -11.26 -20.40 -3.28
CA ASP A 73 -10.29 -20.87 -2.29
C ASP A 73 -9.28 -19.75 -2.00
N ARG A 74 -9.28 -19.29 -0.75
CA ARG A 74 -8.54 -18.09 -0.31
C ARG A 74 -7.11 -18.40 0.12
N ASP A 75 -6.75 -19.69 0.23
CA ASP A 75 -5.44 -20.10 0.70
C ASP A 75 -4.33 -19.48 -0.17
N ASN A 76 -3.31 -18.91 0.48
CA ASN A 76 -2.18 -18.28 -0.18
C ASN A 76 -0.96 -18.19 0.75
N GLU A 77 0.19 -17.95 0.16
CA GLU A 77 1.46 -17.71 0.85
C GLU A 77 1.96 -16.29 0.50
N GLY A 78 1.05 -15.31 0.53
CA GLY A 78 1.34 -13.88 0.39
C GLY A 78 1.65 -13.25 1.74
N HIS A 79 2.69 -12.42 1.81
CA HIS A 79 3.14 -11.78 3.06
C HIS A 79 3.47 -10.30 2.84
N SER A 80 2.59 -9.41 3.26
CA SER A 80 2.71 -7.97 3.06
C SER A 80 3.99 -7.42 3.67
N GLY A 81 4.73 -6.67 2.86
CA GLY A 81 6.00 -6.05 3.25
C GLY A 81 7.21 -6.99 3.27
N PHE A 82 7.05 -8.29 2.99
CA PHE A 82 8.18 -9.22 3.01
C PHE A 82 9.06 -9.06 1.78
N LEU A 83 10.37 -9.24 2.00
CA LEU A 83 11.40 -9.19 0.96
C LEU A 83 11.76 -10.62 0.53
N ALA A 84 12.01 -10.83 -0.76
CA ALA A 84 12.50 -12.10 -1.29
C ALA A 84 13.80 -12.54 -0.60
N ILE A 85 14.72 -11.59 -0.41
CA ILE A 85 16.01 -11.81 0.26
C ILE A 85 15.81 -12.30 1.69
N ASP A 86 14.90 -11.70 2.44
CA ASP A 86 14.64 -12.07 3.83
C ASP A 86 14.02 -13.45 3.92
N ILE A 87 13.02 -13.75 3.09
CA ILE A 87 12.40 -15.08 3.02
C ILE A 87 13.44 -16.16 2.73
N ALA A 88 14.31 -15.90 1.75
CA ALA A 88 15.37 -16.83 1.37
C ALA A 88 16.41 -17.02 2.48
N ASN A 89 16.86 -15.94 3.13
CA ASN A 89 17.89 -16.00 4.15
C ASN A 89 17.40 -16.62 5.46
N LYS A 90 16.14 -16.36 5.82
CA LYS A 90 15.49 -16.96 7.00
C LYS A 90 14.94 -18.36 6.73
N ASN A 91 15.07 -18.85 5.48
CA ASN A 91 14.57 -20.15 5.02
C ASN A 91 13.07 -20.38 5.34
N GLN A 92 12.26 -19.31 5.30
CA GLN A 92 10.85 -19.37 5.73
C GLN A 92 10.03 -20.28 4.81
N LEU A 93 10.31 -20.25 3.50
CA LEU A 93 9.61 -21.06 2.50
C LEU A 93 9.70 -22.57 2.75
N ALA A 94 10.77 -23.05 3.39
CA ALA A 94 10.89 -24.47 3.72
C ALA A 94 9.81 -24.92 4.71
N GLY A 95 9.56 -24.13 5.76
CA GLY A 95 8.52 -24.42 6.74
C GLY A 95 7.11 -24.31 6.15
N TRP A 96 6.89 -23.32 5.28
CA TRP A 96 5.63 -23.15 4.57
C TRP A 96 5.32 -24.33 3.64
N LEU A 97 6.28 -24.78 2.83
CA LEU A 97 6.10 -25.94 1.95
C LEU A 97 6.01 -27.28 2.71
N GLN A 98 6.63 -27.38 3.89
CA GLN A 98 6.45 -28.55 4.76
C GLN A 98 5.01 -28.65 5.27
N THR A 99 4.39 -27.52 5.62
CA THR A 99 3.02 -27.47 6.15
C THR A 99 1.99 -27.51 5.02
N ASN A 100 2.23 -26.75 3.96
CA ASN A 100 1.36 -26.51 2.83
C ASN A 100 2.08 -26.95 1.55
N SER A 101 2.23 -28.25 1.36
CA SER A 101 2.98 -28.78 0.22
C SER A 101 2.30 -28.46 -1.10
N ALA A 102 3.11 -28.10 -2.10
CA ALA A 102 2.63 -27.59 -3.38
C ALA A 102 3.16 -28.41 -4.58
N ASP A 103 2.33 -28.49 -5.62
CA ASP A 103 2.66 -29.06 -6.92
C ASP A 103 2.98 -27.97 -7.94
N VAL A 104 2.32 -26.81 -7.80
CA VAL A 104 2.54 -25.60 -8.59
C VAL A 104 2.74 -24.41 -7.66
N VAL A 105 3.70 -23.54 -7.98
CA VAL A 105 3.91 -22.26 -7.28
C VAL A 105 3.89 -21.14 -8.30
N THR A 106 3.09 -20.10 -8.07
CA THR A 106 3.29 -18.79 -8.70
C THR A 106 4.03 -17.89 -7.74
N MET A 107 5.10 -17.24 -8.19
CA MET A 107 5.93 -16.35 -7.38
C MET A 107 5.91 -14.93 -7.94
N HIS A 108 5.43 -13.97 -7.15
CA HIS A 108 5.55 -12.53 -7.40
C HIS A 108 6.19 -11.85 -6.18
N LEU A 109 7.49 -11.59 -6.25
CA LEU A 109 8.31 -11.04 -5.17
C LEU A 109 9.38 -10.10 -5.72
N GLY A 110 9.89 -9.18 -4.92
CA GLY A 110 10.98 -8.27 -5.30
C GLY A 110 10.58 -6.80 -5.29
N THR A 111 9.29 -6.50 -5.24
CA THR A 111 8.76 -5.14 -5.08
C THR A 111 9.34 -4.52 -3.81
N ASN A 112 9.21 -5.19 -2.66
CA ASN A 112 9.70 -4.67 -1.38
C ASN A 112 11.23 -4.58 -1.31
N ASP A 113 11.94 -5.53 -1.94
CA ASP A 113 13.40 -5.49 -2.02
C ASP A 113 13.88 -4.19 -2.70
N ILE A 114 13.19 -3.76 -3.76
CA ILE A 114 13.48 -2.52 -4.47
C ILE A 114 12.95 -1.29 -3.72
N VAL A 115 11.67 -1.27 -3.38
CA VAL A 115 10.98 -0.05 -2.92
C VAL A 115 11.34 0.30 -1.47
N GLN A 116 11.44 -0.69 -0.59
CA GLN A 116 11.70 -0.42 0.84
C GLN A 116 13.19 -0.32 1.16
N GLN A 117 14.04 -1.10 0.49
CA GLN A 117 15.45 -1.24 0.87
C GLN A 117 16.44 -1.04 -0.29
N ASN A 118 15.96 -0.69 -1.48
CA ASN A 118 16.79 -0.44 -2.66
C ASN A 118 17.85 -1.53 -2.91
N LYS A 119 17.51 -2.81 -2.68
CA LYS A 119 18.42 -3.96 -2.81
C LYS A 119 18.92 -4.11 -4.23
N ALA A 120 20.15 -4.61 -4.39
CA ALA A 120 20.73 -4.84 -5.71
C ALA A 120 19.97 -5.97 -6.45
N VAL A 121 19.79 -5.82 -7.76
CA VAL A 121 19.10 -6.83 -8.60
C VAL A 121 19.78 -8.20 -8.50
N THR A 122 21.12 -8.23 -8.42
CA THR A 122 21.90 -9.45 -8.25
C THR A 122 21.55 -10.21 -6.97
N ASP A 123 21.29 -9.50 -5.88
CA ASP A 123 20.95 -10.11 -4.59
C ASP A 123 19.53 -10.70 -4.60
N ILE A 124 18.59 -10.02 -5.29
CA ILE A 124 17.23 -10.51 -5.49
C ILE A 124 17.24 -11.79 -6.33
N ILE A 125 18.02 -11.83 -7.41
CA ILE A 125 18.19 -13.02 -8.26
C ILE A 125 18.86 -14.18 -7.48
N ALA A 126 19.84 -13.89 -6.63
CA ALA A 126 20.43 -14.88 -5.75
C ALA A 126 19.41 -15.44 -4.74
N ALA A 127 18.53 -14.59 -4.19
CA ALA A 127 17.43 -15.01 -3.34
C ALA A 127 16.42 -15.89 -4.09
N PHE A 128 16.03 -15.52 -5.31
CA PHE A 128 15.15 -16.35 -6.14
C PHE A 128 15.74 -17.73 -6.40
N THR A 129 17.05 -17.82 -6.64
CA THR A 129 17.76 -19.10 -6.79
C THR A 129 17.61 -19.97 -5.53
N LYS A 130 17.79 -19.39 -4.34
CA LYS A 130 17.58 -20.10 -3.07
C LYS A 130 16.14 -20.57 -2.93
N LEU A 131 15.15 -19.71 -3.23
CA LEU A 131 13.73 -20.05 -3.15
C LEU A 131 13.36 -21.20 -4.10
N VAL A 132 13.82 -21.18 -5.35
CA VAL A 132 13.64 -22.27 -6.32
C VAL A 132 14.25 -23.58 -5.82
N ASN A 133 15.45 -23.52 -5.22
CA ASN A 133 16.08 -24.70 -4.64
C ASN A 133 15.27 -25.26 -3.45
N THR A 134 14.74 -24.40 -2.59
CA THR A 134 13.84 -24.80 -1.50
C THR A 134 12.56 -25.46 -2.03
N MET A 135 11.94 -24.89 -3.06
CA MET A 135 10.78 -25.47 -3.75
C MET A 135 11.08 -26.88 -4.27
N ARG A 136 12.20 -27.04 -4.99
CA ARG A 136 12.63 -28.33 -5.54
C ARG A 136 13.04 -29.35 -4.48
N THR A 137 13.56 -28.89 -3.36
CA THR A 137 13.87 -29.75 -2.20
C THR A 137 12.58 -30.31 -1.60
N SER A 138 11.52 -29.50 -1.50
CA SER A 138 10.22 -29.96 -1.01
C SER A 138 9.52 -30.89 -2.00
N ASN A 139 9.62 -30.60 -3.30
CA ASN A 139 9.03 -31.41 -4.36
C ASN A 139 9.92 -31.31 -5.62
N PRO A 140 10.66 -32.37 -5.98
CA PRO A 140 11.58 -32.33 -7.12
C PRO A 140 10.87 -32.21 -8.48
N LYS A 141 9.53 -32.33 -8.51
CA LYS A 141 8.69 -32.18 -9.70
C LYS A 141 7.84 -30.89 -9.68
N ILE A 142 8.12 -29.97 -8.75
CA ILE A 142 7.33 -28.75 -8.60
C ILE A 142 7.41 -27.90 -9.85
N LYS A 143 6.25 -27.39 -10.28
CA LYS A 143 6.08 -26.49 -11.41
C LYS A 143 6.12 -25.05 -10.91
N ILE A 144 7.00 -24.22 -11.46
CA ILE A 144 7.25 -22.87 -10.93
C ILE A 144 6.92 -21.84 -12.01
N VAL A 145 6.08 -20.87 -11.69
CA VAL A 145 5.81 -19.73 -12.56
C VAL A 145 6.28 -18.46 -11.85
N VAL A 146 7.24 -17.76 -12.42
CA VAL A 146 7.82 -16.54 -11.85
C VAL A 146 7.32 -15.34 -12.63
N ALA A 147 6.78 -14.35 -11.93
CA ALA A 147 6.37 -13.10 -12.56
C ALA A 147 7.56 -12.14 -12.71
N GLN A 148 7.65 -11.49 -13.86
CA GLN A 148 8.17 -10.13 -13.92
C GLN A 148 7.23 -9.23 -13.10
N ILE A 149 7.80 -8.28 -12.36
CA ILE A 149 7.09 -7.44 -11.38
C ILE A 149 6.32 -6.34 -12.09
N ILE A 150 5.11 -6.02 -11.63
CA ILE A 150 4.29 -4.90 -12.13
C ILE A 150 5.00 -3.53 -11.94
N PRO A 151 4.65 -2.50 -12.72
CA PRO A 151 5.21 -1.15 -12.51
C PRO A 151 4.72 -0.49 -11.22
N MET A 152 5.46 0.52 -10.76
CA MET A 152 5.11 1.38 -9.62
C MET A 152 4.56 2.72 -10.09
N GLY A 153 3.54 3.24 -9.41
CA GLY A 153 2.89 4.53 -9.73
C GLY A 153 3.55 5.75 -9.09
N PHE A 154 4.63 5.56 -8.31
CA PHE A 154 5.39 6.65 -7.70
C PHE A 154 6.88 6.35 -7.66
N GLY A 155 7.65 7.41 -7.43
CA GLY A 155 9.10 7.35 -7.25
C GLY A 155 9.85 6.86 -8.49
N ASN A 156 11.17 6.81 -8.37
CA ASN A 156 12.05 6.42 -9.47
C ASN A 156 12.45 4.94 -9.38
N TYR A 157 11.47 4.05 -9.17
CA TYR A 157 11.71 2.61 -8.98
C TYR A 157 11.59 1.80 -10.28
N ASN A 158 10.85 2.29 -11.27
CA ASN A 158 10.53 1.52 -12.48
C ASN A 158 11.76 1.10 -13.29
N THR A 159 12.82 1.92 -13.33
CA THR A 159 14.09 1.54 -13.97
C THR A 159 14.67 0.26 -13.35
N LYS A 160 14.71 0.19 -12.01
CA LYS A 160 15.24 -0.97 -11.29
C LYS A 160 14.31 -2.18 -11.37
N ILE A 161 13.00 -1.96 -11.40
CA ILE A 161 12.00 -3.01 -11.66
C ILE A 161 12.21 -3.61 -13.05
N GLN A 162 12.43 -2.77 -14.08
CA GLN A 162 12.71 -3.24 -15.43
C GLN A 162 14.05 -3.98 -15.52
N GLU A 163 15.08 -3.55 -14.77
CA GLU A 163 16.34 -4.29 -14.65
C GLU A 163 16.13 -5.68 -14.04
N LEU A 164 15.38 -5.78 -12.94
CA LEU A 164 15.02 -7.06 -12.34
C LEU A 164 14.22 -7.93 -13.32
N ASN A 165 13.21 -7.35 -13.99
CA ASN A 165 12.38 -8.05 -14.97
C ASN A 165 13.21 -8.60 -16.14
N ARG A 166 14.20 -7.84 -16.61
CA ARG A 166 15.15 -8.29 -17.64
C ARG A 166 16.04 -9.42 -17.13
N ALA A 167 16.48 -9.37 -15.87
CA ALA A 167 17.33 -10.39 -15.27
C ALA A 167 16.60 -11.72 -14.99
N ILE A 168 15.30 -11.68 -14.67
CA ILE A 168 14.48 -12.88 -14.39
C ILE A 168 14.45 -13.84 -15.58
N VAL A 169 14.39 -13.34 -16.82
CA VAL A 169 14.24 -14.18 -18.02
C VAL A 169 15.42 -15.14 -18.23
N PRO A 170 16.68 -14.68 -18.39
CA PRO A 170 17.82 -15.58 -18.56
C PRO A 170 18.12 -16.39 -17.29
N TRP A 171 17.85 -15.84 -16.10
CA TRP A 171 17.98 -16.57 -14.84
C TRP A 171 17.07 -17.82 -14.79
N ALA A 172 15.79 -17.64 -15.11
CA ALA A 172 14.82 -18.74 -15.13
C ALA A 172 15.18 -19.79 -16.17
N GLN A 173 15.62 -19.37 -17.36
CA GLN A 173 16.09 -20.27 -18.42
C GLN A 173 17.30 -21.10 -17.95
N GLY A 174 18.27 -20.47 -17.28
CA GLY A 174 19.47 -21.15 -16.77
C GLY A 174 19.19 -22.17 -15.67
N LEU A 175 18.09 -22.03 -14.93
CA LEU A 175 17.67 -22.96 -13.89
C LEU A 175 16.59 -23.95 -14.35
N ASN A 176 16.05 -23.82 -15.56
CA ASN A 176 14.91 -24.60 -16.03
C ASN A 176 15.25 -26.11 -16.14
N LYS A 177 14.29 -26.98 -15.81
CA LYS A 177 14.44 -28.44 -15.90
C LYS A 177 13.16 -29.06 -16.47
N THR A 178 13.28 -30.18 -17.16
CA THR A 178 12.11 -30.90 -17.71
C THR A 178 11.18 -31.39 -16.60
N GLU A 179 11.74 -31.93 -15.51
CA GLU A 179 10.95 -32.46 -14.39
C GLU A 179 10.41 -31.39 -13.43
N SER A 180 11.10 -30.24 -13.33
CA SER A 180 10.70 -29.08 -12.51
C SER A 180 10.88 -27.80 -13.32
N PRO A 181 9.98 -27.55 -14.28
CA PRO A 181 10.05 -26.40 -15.16
C PRO A 181 9.80 -25.08 -14.44
N ILE A 182 10.47 -24.04 -14.93
CA ILE A 182 10.29 -22.64 -14.53
C ILE A 182 9.78 -21.87 -15.75
N TRP A 183 8.62 -21.24 -15.63
CA TRP A 183 8.09 -20.34 -16.65
C TRP A 183 8.10 -18.91 -16.15
N VAL A 184 8.46 -17.98 -17.02
CA VAL A 184 8.35 -16.55 -16.74
C VAL A 184 7.05 -16.03 -17.34
N VAL A 185 6.33 -15.21 -16.59
CA VAL A 185 5.17 -14.45 -17.06
C VAL A 185 5.44 -12.96 -16.94
N ASP A 186 5.02 -12.21 -17.96
CA ASP A 186 5.19 -10.76 -18.03
C ASP A 186 3.96 -10.07 -17.41
N GLN A 187 4.06 -9.64 -16.15
CA GLN A 187 3.02 -8.82 -15.52
C GLN A 187 3.25 -7.31 -15.73
N TYR A 188 4.36 -6.92 -16.36
CA TYR A 188 4.73 -5.52 -16.53
C TYR A 188 4.10 -4.93 -17.79
N THR A 189 4.25 -5.62 -18.92
CA THR A 189 3.77 -5.13 -20.21
C THR A 189 2.24 -5.06 -20.24
N GLY A 190 1.69 -3.90 -20.61
CA GLY A 190 0.23 -3.67 -20.65
C GLY A 190 -0.40 -3.33 -19.30
N PHE A 191 0.38 -3.31 -18.22
CA PHE A 191 -0.01 -2.82 -16.91
C PHE A 191 0.32 -1.32 -16.80
N ASN A 192 -0.66 -0.48 -16.49
CA ASN A 192 -0.52 0.97 -16.40
C ASN A 192 -0.46 1.42 -14.94
N ALA A 193 0.69 1.95 -14.53
CA ALA A 193 0.93 2.33 -13.14
C ALA A 193 -0.01 3.43 -12.61
N ASN A 194 -0.58 4.26 -13.49
CA ASN A 194 -1.46 5.36 -13.12
C ASN A 194 -2.92 4.93 -12.97
N SER A 195 -3.36 3.90 -13.69
CA SER A 195 -4.77 3.51 -13.75
C SER A 195 -5.07 2.13 -13.19
N ASP A 196 -4.08 1.24 -13.09
CA ASP A 196 -4.26 -0.15 -12.63
C ASP A 196 -3.82 -0.36 -11.18
N LEU A 197 -3.28 0.68 -10.52
CA LEU A 197 -2.90 0.68 -9.11
C LEU A 197 -3.89 1.52 -8.30
N ARG A 198 -4.14 1.13 -7.04
CA ARG A 198 -4.98 1.90 -6.12
C ARG A 198 -4.21 2.97 -5.33
N ASP A 199 -2.94 2.69 -5.04
CA ASP A 199 -2.07 3.47 -4.14
C ASP A 199 -0.65 3.65 -4.72
N GLY A 200 -0.50 3.39 -6.02
CA GLY A 200 0.79 3.40 -6.70
C GLY A 200 1.68 2.18 -6.41
N ILE A 201 1.22 1.18 -5.65
CA ILE A 201 1.91 -0.11 -5.45
C ILE A 201 1.01 -1.29 -5.82
N HIS A 202 -0.20 -1.29 -5.28
CA HIS A 202 -1.06 -2.46 -5.29
C HIS A 202 -2.11 -2.35 -6.38
N PRO A 203 -2.36 -3.44 -7.13
CA PRO A 203 -3.45 -3.51 -8.08
C PRO A 203 -4.79 -3.05 -7.51
N ASN A 204 -5.53 -2.31 -8.34
CA ASN A 204 -6.98 -2.16 -8.21
C ASN A 204 -7.69 -3.25 -9.04
N ASP A 205 -9.02 -3.19 -9.17
CA ASP A 205 -9.79 -4.22 -9.91
C ASP A 205 -9.30 -4.42 -11.36
N SER A 206 -8.97 -3.33 -12.07
CA SER A 206 -8.43 -3.39 -13.44
C SER A 206 -7.07 -4.09 -13.46
N GLY A 207 -6.17 -3.70 -12.56
CA GLY A 207 -4.86 -4.35 -12.41
C GLY A 207 -4.99 -5.83 -12.07
N ASP A 208 -5.91 -6.18 -11.17
CA ASP A 208 -6.17 -7.56 -10.78
C ASP A 208 -6.70 -8.41 -11.95
N VAL A 209 -7.57 -7.85 -12.81
CA VAL A 209 -8.02 -8.53 -14.03
C VAL A 209 -6.84 -8.79 -14.97
N LYS A 210 -5.96 -7.81 -15.18
CA LYS A 210 -4.78 -7.95 -16.04
C LYS A 210 -3.83 -9.01 -15.49
N MET A 211 -3.54 -8.97 -14.19
CA MET A 211 -2.67 -9.96 -13.56
C MET A 211 -3.25 -11.37 -13.66
N ALA A 212 -4.54 -11.53 -13.39
CA ALA A 212 -5.22 -12.82 -13.50
C ALA A 212 -5.19 -13.37 -14.93
N ASN A 213 -5.32 -12.52 -15.95
CA ASN A 213 -5.21 -12.94 -17.35
C ASN A 213 -3.83 -13.50 -17.67
N VAL A 214 -2.77 -12.82 -17.25
CA VAL A 214 -1.39 -13.25 -17.47
C VAL A 214 -1.11 -14.56 -16.73
N TRP A 215 -1.54 -14.67 -15.47
CA TRP A 215 -1.42 -15.93 -14.71
C TRP A 215 -2.17 -17.07 -15.39
N ALA A 216 -3.33 -16.80 -16.00
CA ALA A 216 -4.19 -17.78 -16.67
C ALA A 216 -3.71 -18.21 -18.08
N LEU A 217 -2.64 -17.63 -18.63
CA LEU A 217 -2.08 -18.07 -19.92
C LEU A 217 -1.17 -19.31 -19.80
N LYS A 218 -0.74 -19.66 -18.58
CA LYS A 218 0.14 -20.81 -18.31
C LYS A 218 -0.52 -22.08 -17.73
N PRO A 219 -1.75 -22.08 -17.19
CA PRO A 219 -2.45 -23.27 -16.73
C PRO A 219 -2.68 -24.37 -17.77
N SER A 220 -2.43 -24.19 -19.08
CA SER A 220 -2.50 -25.30 -20.04
C SER A 220 -1.30 -26.27 -19.88
N TRP A 221 -1.21 -26.95 -18.75
CA TRP A 221 -0.12 -27.87 -18.39
C TRP A 221 -0.36 -29.31 -18.84
N GLY A 222 -1.43 -29.54 -19.62
CA GLY A 222 -1.98 -30.85 -19.96
C GLY A 222 -1.99 -31.20 -21.45
N ASN A 223 -0.99 -30.75 -22.23
CA ASN A 223 -0.50 -31.40 -23.47
C ASN A 223 0.45 -30.43 -24.21
N GLY A 224 1.67 -30.89 -24.52
CA GLY A 224 2.56 -30.30 -25.52
C GLY A 224 2.91 -28.81 -25.35
N ALA A 225 4.06 -28.53 -24.75
CA ALA A 225 4.64 -27.20 -24.70
C ALA A 225 4.75 -26.55 -26.10
N GLN A 226 3.84 -25.62 -26.42
CA GLN A 226 4.10 -24.60 -27.42
C GLN A 226 4.70 -23.41 -26.68
N ASN A 227 5.97 -23.16 -26.95
CA ASN A 227 6.62 -21.90 -26.60
C ASN A 227 5.81 -20.76 -27.22
N VAL A 228 5.01 -20.06 -26.42
CA VAL A 228 4.56 -18.72 -26.80
C VAL A 228 5.82 -17.85 -26.79
N LYS A 229 6.37 -17.68 -27.99
CA LYS A 229 7.52 -16.83 -28.29
C LYS A 229 7.13 -15.39 -27.90
N PRO A 230 7.94 -14.66 -27.13
CA PRO A 230 7.71 -13.23 -26.93
C PRO A 230 7.76 -12.53 -28.30
N PRO A 231 6.96 -11.47 -28.55
CA PRO A 231 7.11 -10.67 -29.75
C PRO A 231 8.54 -10.13 -29.78
N ASN A 232 9.22 -10.36 -30.91
CA ASN A 232 10.60 -9.94 -31.13
C ASN A 232 10.71 -8.42 -30.93
N ASN A 233 11.53 -7.99 -29.96
CA ASN A 233 12.15 -6.67 -30.00
C ASN A 233 13.31 -6.76 -31.00
N GLU A 234 13.01 -6.56 -32.27
CA GLU A 234 13.99 -6.06 -33.23
C GLU A 234 13.68 -4.58 -33.50
N GLY A 235 14.69 -3.73 -33.30
CA GLY A 235 14.64 -2.33 -33.74
C GLY A 235 14.88 -1.29 -32.66
N ALA A 236 16.08 -1.26 -32.07
CA ALA A 236 16.66 -0.01 -31.57
C ALA A 236 17.99 0.24 -32.30
N SER A 237 18.11 1.43 -32.89
CA SER A 237 19.21 1.97 -33.74
C SER A 237 19.08 1.54 -35.22
N THR A 238 18.92 2.41 -36.22
CA THR A 238 19.62 3.68 -36.54
C THR A 238 18.82 4.64 -37.47
N ASN A 239 19.32 5.88 -37.54
CA ASN A 239 18.88 7.11 -38.20
C ASN A 239 18.45 7.12 -39.70
N ASN A 240 17.54 8.07 -39.99
CA ASN A 240 17.36 8.97 -41.15
C ASN A 240 17.10 8.44 -42.58
N SER A 241 15.94 8.83 -43.14
CA SER A 241 15.76 9.83 -44.23
C SER A 241 14.65 9.48 -45.25
N ASN A 242 13.80 10.48 -45.50
CA ASN A 242 13.04 10.83 -46.72
C ASN A 242 11.95 9.89 -47.31
N LEU A 243 10.71 10.41 -47.23
CA LEU A 243 9.78 10.75 -48.33
C LEU A 243 9.72 9.83 -49.57
N ASP A 244 8.56 9.19 -49.83
CA ASP A 244 7.55 9.69 -50.79
C ASP A 244 6.38 8.68 -50.98
N ASP A 245 5.25 9.25 -51.38
CA ASP A 245 3.94 8.74 -51.84
C ASP A 245 3.83 7.27 -52.31
N ASP A 246 2.72 6.60 -51.94
CA ASP A 246 1.69 6.26 -52.94
C ASP A 246 0.33 5.84 -52.31
N LEU A 247 -0.73 6.22 -53.00
CA LEU A 247 -2.13 6.19 -52.58
C LEU A 247 -2.87 5.20 -53.50
N LEU A 248 -3.80 4.39 -52.97
CA LEU A 248 -5.14 4.05 -53.53
C LEU A 248 -5.60 2.59 -53.40
N SER A 249 -6.73 2.47 -52.69
CA SER A 249 -7.96 1.71 -53.03
C SER A 249 -8.00 0.18 -52.93
N ILE A 250 -9.04 -0.36 -52.26
CA ILE A 250 -10.13 -1.16 -52.87
C ILE A 250 -11.13 -1.65 -51.79
N THR A 251 -12.36 -1.15 -51.94
CA THR A 251 -13.73 -1.60 -51.59
C THR A 251 -14.05 -2.77 -50.63
N LYS A 252 -15.02 -2.52 -49.74
CA LYS A 252 -15.93 -3.49 -49.08
C LYS A 252 -17.04 -3.98 -50.03
N PRO A 253 -17.73 -5.08 -49.67
CA PRO A 253 -19.19 -5.14 -49.85
C PRO A 253 -19.96 -5.52 -48.56
N SER A 254 -21.25 -5.20 -48.60
CA SER A 254 -22.27 -5.15 -47.54
C SER A 254 -23.41 -6.19 -47.73
N HIS A 255 -24.22 -6.36 -46.66
CA HIS A 255 -25.66 -6.78 -46.56
C HIS A 255 -25.97 -8.03 -45.65
N PRO A 256 -27.20 -8.22 -45.09
CA PRO A 256 -27.82 -7.40 -44.01
C PRO A 256 -28.72 -8.17 -42.95
N LEU A 257 -29.01 -7.49 -41.82
CA LEU A 257 -30.22 -7.53 -40.91
C LEU A 257 -30.54 -8.77 -40.02
N PRO A 258 -31.36 -8.67 -38.91
CA PRO A 258 -32.08 -7.50 -38.36
C PRO A 258 -31.94 -7.25 -36.83
N SER A 259 -32.45 -6.09 -36.44
CA SER A 259 -32.64 -5.51 -35.11
C SER A 259 -33.87 -6.03 -34.35
N HIS A 260 -33.75 -6.21 -33.03
CA HIS A 260 -34.78 -5.80 -32.08
C HIS A 260 -34.10 -5.16 -30.86
N ALA A 261 -34.46 -3.90 -30.61
CA ALA A 261 -33.98 -3.08 -29.51
C ALA A 261 -34.75 -3.37 -28.22
N LEU A 262 -34.06 -3.26 -27.08
CA LEU A 262 -34.64 -2.69 -25.86
C LEU A 262 -33.53 -1.95 -25.09
N SER A 263 -33.84 -0.68 -24.88
CA SER A 263 -33.06 0.41 -24.30
C SER A 263 -32.69 0.18 -22.83
N THR A 264 -31.42 0.37 -22.50
CA THR A 264 -30.97 1.10 -21.30
C THR A 264 -29.64 1.79 -21.63
N LEU A 265 -29.69 3.11 -21.84
CA LEU A 265 -28.51 3.96 -21.98
C LEU A 265 -27.71 3.97 -20.66
N PRO A 266 -26.36 3.88 -20.68
CA PRO A 266 -25.56 4.14 -19.51
C PRO A 266 -25.51 5.65 -19.23
N ILE A 267 -25.83 6.00 -17.98
CA ILE A 267 -25.62 7.32 -17.38
C ILE A 267 -24.12 7.63 -17.46
N ALA A 268 -23.78 8.82 -17.97
CA ALA A 268 -22.40 9.31 -18.04
C ALA A 268 -21.77 9.34 -16.63
N PRO A 269 -20.47 9.06 -16.47
CA PRO A 269 -19.83 9.11 -15.16
C PRO A 269 -19.71 10.57 -14.72
N GLU A 270 -20.63 10.98 -13.86
CA GLU A 270 -20.52 12.19 -13.07
C GLU A 270 -19.36 12.04 -12.08
N GLN A 271 -18.56 13.10 -11.98
CA GLN A 271 -17.32 13.20 -11.22
C GLN A 271 -17.55 12.84 -9.74
N ARG A 272 -17.14 11.64 -9.31
CA ARG A 272 -16.96 11.35 -7.88
C ARG A 272 -15.60 11.92 -7.44
N PRO A 273 -15.54 12.82 -6.45
CA PRO A 273 -14.27 13.37 -5.99
C PRO A 273 -13.39 12.26 -5.40
N ASN A 274 -12.10 12.32 -5.69
CA ASN A 274 -11.06 11.45 -5.17
C ASN A 274 -10.95 11.63 -3.63
N ILE A 275 -11.15 10.57 -2.84
CA ILE A 275 -11.46 10.64 -1.39
C ILE A 275 -10.20 10.55 -0.49
N ASP A 276 -9.02 10.33 -1.05
CA ASP A 276 -7.78 10.10 -0.28
C ASP A 276 -7.01 11.39 0.10
N THR A 277 -7.66 12.55 0.00
CA THR A 277 -7.09 13.87 0.34
C THR A 277 -7.68 14.47 1.62
N ARG A 278 -8.41 13.71 2.43
CA ARG A 278 -9.10 14.28 3.60
C ARG A 278 -8.12 14.76 4.67
N HIS A 279 -8.10 16.08 4.85
CA HIS A 279 -7.18 16.76 5.75
C HIS A 279 -7.64 16.66 7.21
N GLY A 280 -6.70 16.75 8.15
CA GLY A 280 -6.98 16.57 9.59
C GLY A 280 -8.11 17.46 10.14
N GLN A 281 -8.27 18.68 9.61
CA GLN A 281 -9.37 19.57 10.03
C GLN A 281 -10.75 19.09 9.57
N GLU A 282 -10.87 18.52 8.38
CA GLU A 282 -12.13 17.96 7.87
C GLU A 282 -12.57 16.74 8.69
N LEU A 283 -11.60 15.91 9.08
CA LEU A 283 -11.85 14.74 9.93
C LEU A 283 -12.26 15.15 11.35
N VAL A 284 -11.64 16.20 11.89
CA VAL A 284 -12.02 16.78 13.19
C VAL A 284 -13.42 17.39 13.12
N ALA A 285 -13.75 18.12 12.05
CA ALA A 285 -15.10 18.66 11.84
C ALA A 285 -16.14 17.54 11.75
N TRP A 286 -15.83 16.45 11.02
CA TRP A 286 -16.69 15.27 10.97
C TRP A 286 -16.89 14.64 12.36
N LEU A 287 -15.82 14.43 13.14
CA LEU A 287 -15.94 13.89 14.49
C LEU A 287 -16.82 14.76 15.38
N ASN A 288 -16.65 16.09 15.31
CA ASN A 288 -17.45 17.02 16.11
C ASN A 288 -18.92 17.00 15.71
N ASN A 289 -19.23 16.89 14.41
CA ASN A 289 -20.60 16.78 13.92
C ASN A 289 -21.25 15.45 14.30
N LEU A 290 -20.53 14.33 14.13
CA LEU A 290 -21.04 12.99 14.46
C LEU A 290 -21.23 12.79 15.97
N LEU A 291 -20.26 13.25 16.76
CA LEU A 291 -20.17 12.92 18.19
C LEU A 291 -20.61 14.07 19.10
N GLN A 292 -20.85 15.28 18.58
CA GLN A 292 -21.11 16.48 19.38
C GLN A 292 -20.00 16.70 20.42
N LEU A 293 -18.76 16.76 19.92
CA LEU A 293 -17.54 17.04 20.68
C LEU A 293 -16.93 18.37 20.24
N ASN A 294 -15.96 18.85 21.00
CA ASN A 294 -15.18 20.07 20.69
C ASN A 294 -13.70 19.72 20.49
N ILE A 295 -13.42 18.77 19.59
CA ILE A 295 -12.06 18.42 19.17
C ILE A 295 -11.54 19.56 18.29
N THR A 296 -10.35 20.06 18.57
CA THR A 296 -9.67 21.10 17.79
C THR A 296 -8.42 20.57 17.09
N LYS A 297 -7.89 19.44 17.56
CA LYS A 297 -6.66 18.82 17.10
C LYS A 297 -6.78 17.31 16.99
N VAL A 298 -6.15 16.73 15.97
CA VAL A 298 -6.20 15.28 15.69
C VAL A 298 -5.58 14.47 16.83
N GLU A 299 -4.57 15.03 17.50
CA GLU A 299 -3.86 14.48 18.66
C GLU A 299 -4.80 14.13 19.82
N GLN A 300 -5.94 14.81 19.95
CA GLN A 300 -6.95 14.51 20.98
C GLN A 300 -7.61 13.14 20.76
N CYS A 301 -7.52 12.56 19.56
CA CYS A 301 -7.95 11.19 19.28
C CYS A 301 -7.06 10.14 19.98
N GLY A 302 -5.83 10.52 20.36
CA GLY A 302 -4.90 9.68 21.12
C GLY A 302 -5.35 9.37 22.55
N THR A 303 -6.46 9.97 23.00
CA THR A 303 -7.14 9.58 24.23
C THR A 303 -7.94 8.27 24.09
N GLY A 304 -8.22 7.85 22.86
CA GLY A 304 -9.03 6.67 22.51
C GLY A 304 -10.55 6.85 22.69
N ALA A 305 -11.01 7.92 23.37
CA ALA A 305 -12.42 8.08 23.73
C ALA A 305 -13.33 8.38 22.51
N ALA A 306 -12.93 9.31 21.65
CA ALA A 306 -13.65 9.62 20.41
C ALA A 306 -13.73 8.39 19.50
N LEU A 307 -12.63 7.64 19.39
CA LEU A 307 -12.55 6.45 18.54
C LEU A 307 -13.49 5.34 19.03
N CYS A 308 -13.52 5.07 20.33
CA CYS A 308 -14.50 4.14 20.91
C CYS A 308 -15.94 4.51 20.52
N GLN A 309 -16.27 5.80 20.54
CA GLN A 309 -17.61 6.27 20.22
C GLN A 309 -17.94 6.22 18.72
N VAL A 310 -16.96 6.43 17.84
CA VAL A 310 -17.16 6.19 16.40
C VAL A 310 -17.55 4.73 16.15
N PHE A 311 -16.85 3.77 16.76
CA PHE A 311 -17.21 2.36 16.60
C PHE A 311 -18.52 2.00 17.30
N ASP A 312 -18.86 2.65 18.42
CA ASP A 312 -20.19 2.53 19.03
C ASP A 312 -21.31 2.97 18.07
N SER A 313 -21.08 4.00 17.26
CA SER A 313 -22.06 4.44 16.25
C SER A 313 -22.28 3.43 15.12
N ILE A 314 -21.33 2.53 14.87
CA ILE A 314 -21.48 1.49 13.85
C ILE A 314 -22.19 0.27 14.45
N PHE A 315 -21.80 -0.14 15.66
CA PHE A 315 -22.13 -1.47 16.20
C PHE A 315 -23.01 -1.49 17.45
N TYR A 316 -23.14 -0.37 18.17
CA TYR A 316 -23.90 -0.23 19.43
C TYR A 316 -23.48 -1.12 20.61
N ASP A 317 -22.41 -1.90 20.45
CA ASP A 317 -21.96 -2.91 21.42
C ASP A 317 -20.69 -2.52 22.18
N VAL A 318 -20.17 -1.31 21.98
CA VAL A 318 -19.05 -0.77 22.76
C VAL A 318 -19.55 -0.43 24.18
N PRO A 319 -18.85 -0.85 25.25
CA PRO A 319 -19.29 -0.58 26.63
C PRO A 319 -19.02 0.88 27.02
N MET A 320 -19.80 1.82 26.47
CA MET A 320 -19.62 3.26 26.58
C MET A 320 -19.61 3.80 28.02
N SER A 321 -20.20 3.09 28.99
CA SER A 321 -20.13 3.43 30.41
C SER A 321 -18.71 3.33 31.01
N ARG A 322 -17.82 2.55 30.37
CA ARG A 322 -16.43 2.35 30.79
C ARG A 322 -15.46 3.30 30.09
N VAL A 323 -15.89 3.94 29.00
CA VAL A 323 -15.07 4.90 28.24
C VAL A 323 -14.94 6.19 29.05
N LYS A 324 -13.72 6.72 29.15
CA LYS A 324 -13.40 7.94 29.90
C LYS A 324 -13.12 9.10 28.94
N PHE A 325 -14.07 10.02 28.80
CA PHE A 325 -13.94 11.18 27.91
C PHE A 325 -13.05 12.31 28.47
N ASN A 326 -12.97 12.43 29.80
CA ASN A 326 -12.10 13.40 30.49
C ASN A 326 -10.75 12.78 30.91
N ALA A 327 -10.26 11.79 30.16
CA ALA A 327 -8.94 11.22 30.40
C ALA A 327 -7.86 12.29 30.13
N ASN A 328 -6.90 12.41 31.04
CA ASN A 328 -5.78 13.36 30.95
C ASN A 328 -4.41 12.74 31.28
N THR A 329 -4.36 11.40 31.34
CA THR A 329 -3.15 10.63 31.60
C THR A 329 -3.05 9.49 30.60
N GLU A 330 -1.83 9.16 30.19
CA GLU A 330 -1.56 8.05 29.25
C GLU A 330 -2.12 6.71 29.76
N TYR A 331 -2.05 6.48 31.08
CA TYR A 331 -2.67 5.32 31.72
C TYR A 331 -4.18 5.24 31.47
N ALA A 332 -4.90 6.37 31.52
CA ALA A 332 -6.32 6.42 31.21
C ALA A 332 -6.60 6.23 29.70
N TYR A 333 -5.72 6.70 28.82
CA TYR A 333 -5.83 6.47 27.36
C TYR A 333 -5.69 4.98 27.03
N LEU A 334 -4.72 4.31 27.65
CA LEU A 334 -4.54 2.86 27.54
C LEU A 334 -5.79 2.09 27.98
N GLN A 335 -6.57 2.58 28.95
CA GLN A 335 -7.84 1.96 29.32
C GLN A 335 -8.90 2.09 28.24
N ASN A 336 -9.01 3.26 27.59
CA ASN A 336 -9.91 3.46 26.44
C ASN A 336 -9.49 2.58 25.25
N PHE A 337 -8.20 2.53 24.91
CA PHE A 337 -7.71 1.64 23.85
C PHE A 337 -7.86 0.17 24.19
N LYS A 338 -7.78 -0.23 25.47
CA LYS A 338 -8.15 -1.58 25.89
C LYS A 338 -9.64 -1.85 25.72
N ILE A 339 -10.52 -0.87 25.90
CA ILE A 339 -11.95 -1.05 25.59
C ILE A 339 -12.16 -1.21 24.08
N LEU A 340 -11.37 -0.48 23.29
CA LEU A 340 -11.36 -0.60 21.83
C LEU A 340 -10.77 -1.93 21.33
N GLN A 341 -9.78 -2.48 22.05
CA GLN A 341 -9.05 -3.71 21.68
C GLN A 341 -9.61 -5.00 22.28
N ASN A 342 -10.09 -4.99 23.52
CA ASN A 342 -10.35 -6.19 24.32
C ASN A 342 -11.82 -6.37 24.68
N VAL A 343 -12.28 -7.59 24.41
CA VAL A 343 -12.60 -8.56 25.48
C VAL A 343 -11.74 -9.81 25.16
N GLN A 344 -10.67 -10.26 25.82
CA GLN A 344 -9.95 -10.00 27.06
C GLN A 344 -8.68 -10.91 27.03
N GLN A 345 -7.65 -10.68 27.87
CA GLN A 345 -6.61 -11.69 28.17
C GLN A 345 -6.36 -11.73 29.69
N PRO A 346 -5.87 -12.83 30.33
CA PRO A 346 -5.62 -14.20 29.84
C PRO A 346 -6.18 -15.31 30.78
N SER A 347 -6.41 -16.54 30.27
CA SER A 347 -6.12 -17.81 30.99
C SER A 347 -6.42 -19.04 30.12
N VAL A 348 -5.35 -19.80 29.83
CA VAL A 348 -5.26 -21.27 29.67
C VAL A 348 -6.52 -22.03 29.13
N ILE A 349 -6.47 -22.39 27.83
CA ILE A 349 -7.11 -23.56 27.17
C ILE A 349 -8.67 -23.50 26.94
N PRO A 350 -9.20 -23.98 25.79
CA PRO A 350 -10.45 -23.51 25.14
C PRO A 350 -11.67 -24.38 25.54
N PRO A 351 -12.96 -24.06 25.26
CA PRO A 351 -13.51 -23.83 23.90
C PRO A 351 -14.67 -22.82 23.76
N THR A 352 -14.97 -22.50 22.49
CA THR A 352 -16.24 -21.97 21.93
C THR A 352 -16.77 -20.62 22.43
N ASP A 353 -16.91 -19.70 21.46
CA ASP A 353 -17.81 -18.55 21.42
C ASP A 353 -17.63 -17.41 22.43
N LEU A 354 -16.54 -16.63 22.32
CA LEU A 354 -16.50 -15.23 22.78
C LEU A 354 -15.58 -14.40 21.88
N VAL A 355 -16.07 -13.27 21.36
CA VAL A 355 -15.50 -12.54 20.23
C VAL A 355 -15.23 -11.06 20.59
N ASP A 356 -14.01 -10.56 20.28
CA ASP A 356 -13.50 -9.19 20.57
C ASP A 356 -14.23 -8.11 19.76
N THR A 357 -14.48 -6.84 20.14
CA THR A 357 -15.23 -5.92 19.24
C THR A 357 -14.57 -5.67 17.85
N PHE A 358 -13.24 -5.53 17.76
CA PHE A 358 -12.55 -5.50 16.45
C PHE A 358 -12.48 -6.89 15.78
N ALA A 359 -12.41 -7.99 16.54
CA ALA A 359 -12.44 -9.34 15.96
C ALA A 359 -13.86 -9.85 15.62
N LYS A 360 -14.88 -9.29 16.28
CA LYS A 360 -16.33 -9.57 16.20
C LYS A 360 -16.90 -8.91 14.99
N HIS A 361 -16.37 -7.74 14.66
CA HIS A 361 -16.68 -7.02 13.44
C HIS A 361 -15.59 -7.16 12.37
N GLN A 362 -14.61 -8.06 12.57
CA GLN A 362 -13.57 -8.44 11.60
C GLN A 362 -12.78 -7.25 11.02
N ILE A 363 -12.38 -6.31 11.89
CA ILE A 363 -11.66 -5.10 11.54
C ILE A 363 -10.15 -5.38 11.50
N ASP A 364 -9.62 -5.62 10.29
CA ASP A 364 -8.24 -6.08 10.06
C ASP A 364 -7.19 -4.95 10.06
N LYS A 365 -7.35 -3.94 10.93
CA LYS A 365 -6.35 -2.87 11.15
C LYS A 365 -5.72 -3.03 12.54
N PRO A 366 -4.41 -3.35 12.65
CA PRO A 366 -3.73 -3.41 13.93
C PRO A 366 -3.69 -2.03 14.59
N ILE A 367 -4.27 -1.93 15.79
CA ILE A 367 -4.25 -0.70 16.59
C ILE A 367 -2.87 -0.57 17.24
N ARG A 368 -2.03 0.32 16.71
CA ARG A 368 -0.70 0.65 17.27
C ARG A 368 -0.83 1.50 18.54
N VAL A 369 -1.37 0.91 19.61
CA VAL A 369 -1.71 1.64 20.84
C VAL A 369 -0.54 2.39 21.42
N GLU A 370 0.66 1.80 21.46
CA GLU A 370 1.87 2.46 21.97
C GLU A 370 2.27 3.73 21.20
N SER A 371 1.90 3.83 19.92
CA SER A 371 2.11 5.03 19.10
C SER A 371 0.96 6.02 19.26
N LEU A 372 -0.27 5.53 19.33
CA LEU A 372 -1.47 6.37 19.40
C LEU A 372 -1.61 7.10 20.75
N VAL A 373 -1.31 6.43 21.87
CA VAL A 373 -1.40 7.02 23.22
C VAL A 373 -0.38 8.13 23.48
N LYS A 374 0.67 8.20 22.66
CA LYS A 374 1.64 9.32 22.67
C LYS A 374 1.06 10.59 22.06
N CYS A 375 -0.18 10.53 21.54
CA CYS A 375 -0.90 11.63 20.93
C CYS A 375 -0.10 12.33 19.82
N LYS A 376 0.78 11.60 19.11
CA LYS A 376 1.51 12.16 17.96
C LYS A 376 0.56 12.38 16.80
N MET A 377 0.66 13.54 16.16
CA MET A 377 -0.24 13.96 15.08
C MET A 377 -0.27 12.94 13.93
N GLN A 378 0.89 12.53 13.41
CA GLN A 378 0.94 11.64 12.24
C GLN A 378 0.32 10.26 12.51
N ASP A 379 0.63 9.66 13.65
CA ASP A 379 0.10 8.35 14.05
C ASP A 379 -1.43 8.42 14.25
N ASN A 380 -1.92 9.48 14.89
CA ASN A 380 -3.35 9.66 15.15
C ASN A 380 -4.13 10.09 13.90
N LEU A 381 -3.50 10.83 12.98
CA LEU A 381 -4.09 11.23 11.70
C LEU A 381 -4.26 10.04 10.78
N GLU A 382 -3.22 9.21 10.63
CA GLU A 382 -3.29 7.97 9.85
C GLU A 382 -4.41 7.07 10.38
N PHE A 383 -4.49 6.90 11.71
CA PHE A 383 -5.53 6.07 12.30
C PHE A 383 -6.93 6.69 12.20
N LEU A 384 -7.05 8.02 12.31
CA LEU A 384 -8.33 8.71 12.14
C LEU A 384 -8.83 8.68 10.69
N GLN A 385 -7.94 8.78 9.70
CA GLN A 385 -8.27 8.60 8.28
C GLN A 385 -8.83 7.20 8.02
N PHE A 386 -8.19 6.18 8.58
CA PHE A 386 -8.72 4.81 8.56
C PHE A 386 -10.09 4.72 9.24
N VAL A 387 -10.25 5.28 10.45
CA VAL A 387 -11.52 5.22 11.19
C VAL A 387 -12.65 5.91 10.43
N LYS A 388 -12.39 7.05 9.79
CA LYS A 388 -13.36 7.73 8.91
C LYS A 388 -13.75 6.86 7.73
N GLN A 389 -12.76 6.30 7.04
CA GLN A 389 -12.99 5.45 5.88
C GLN A 389 -13.77 4.19 6.26
N TYR A 390 -13.44 3.58 7.39
CA TYR A 390 -14.16 2.45 7.93
C TYR A 390 -15.61 2.82 8.25
N TRP A 391 -15.83 3.96 8.90
CA TRP A 391 -17.17 4.46 9.20
C TRP A 391 -18.00 4.72 7.93
N ASP A 392 -17.42 5.33 6.90
CA ASP A 392 -18.12 5.55 5.61
C ASP A 392 -18.58 4.27 4.95
N GLN A 393 -17.83 3.18 5.13
CA GLN A 393 -18.11 1.90 4.51
C GLN A 393 -19.08 1.03 5.32
N HIS A 394 -19.11 1.19 6.65
CA HIS A 394 -19.78 0.25 7.54
C HIS A 394 -20.94 0.87 8.34
N PHE A 395 -21.08 2.20 8.37
CA PHE A 395 -22.17 2.84 9.09
C PHE A 395 -23.53 2.47 8.45
N PRO A 396 -24.51 1.91 9.19
CA PRO A 396 -25.76 1.40 8.62
C PRO A 396 -26.78 2.48 8.24
N GLY A 397 -26.50 3.76 8.55
CA GLY A 397 -27.41 4.88 8.26
C GLY A 397 -28.55 5.09 9.27
N HIS A 398 -28.50 4.49 10.45
CA HIS A 398 -29.50 4.70 11.51
C HIS A 398 -29.25 6.01 12.28
N GLU A 399 -30.24 6.46 13.06
CA GLU A 399 -30.07 7.63 13.93
C GLU A 399 -29.18 7.31 15.14
N TYR A 400 -28.13 8.09 15.36
CA TYR A 400 -27.17 7.91 16.46
C TYR A 400 -27.15 9.13 17.40
N ASP A 401 -27.64 8.96 18.64
CA ASP A 401 -27.58 9.99 19.68
C ASP A 401 -26.29 9.86 20.52
N ALA A 402 -25.25 10.56 20.08
CA ALA A 402 -23.94 10.53 20.75
C ALA A 402 -23.98 11.05 22.20
N VAL A 403 -24.85 12.00 22.55
CA VAL A 403 -24.90 12.59 23.89
C VAL A 403 -25.58 11.63 24.86
N ALA A 404 -26.70 11.01 24.45
CA ALA A 404 -27.38 10.00 25.26
C ALA A 404 -26.49 8.77 25.50
N ARG A 405 -25.73 8.31 24.48
CA ARG A 405 -24.79 7.19 24.62
C ARG A 405 -23.67 7.47 25.63
N ARG A 406 -23.24 8.73 25.79
CA ARG A 406 -22.27 9.14 26.84
C ARG A 406 -22.85 9.24 28.25
N LYS A 407 -24.18 9.12 28.42
CA LYS A 407 -24.88 9.25 29.71
C LYS A 407 -24.48 10.50 30.52
N GLY A 408 -24.32 11.64 29.83
CA GLY A 408 -23.99 12.91 30.47
C GLY A 408 -22.50 13.13 30.80
N GLN A 409 -21.59 12.25 30.36
CA GLN A 409 -20.16 12.59 30.35
C GLN A 409 -19.90 13.73 29.34
N GLY A 410 -19.36 14.85 29.83
CA GLY A 410 -18.95 16.00 29.02
C GLY A 410 -17.83 15.63 28.02
N GLY A 411 -17.68 16.44 26.97
CA GLY A 411 -16.71 16.23 25.89
C GLY A 411 -15.24 16.27 26.35
N ILE A 412 -14.32 15.97 25.43
CA ILE A 412 -12.89 15.81 25.71
C ILE A 412 -12.30 17.12 26.25
N SER A 413 -12.00 17.16 27.55
CA SER A 413 -11.42 18.33 28.20
C SER A 413 -9.95 18.49 27.81
N THR A 414 -9.60 19.63 27.22
CA THR A 414 -8.20 20.04 27.02
C THR A 414 -7.55 20.16 28.41
N GLY A 415 -6.39 19.53 28.59
CA GLY A 415 -5.56 19.78 29.77
C GLY A 415 -5.43 21.27 29.99
N ALA A 416 -5.99 21.75 31.10
CA ALA A 416 -5.88 23.13 31.50
C ALA A 416 -4.40 23.47 31.70
N ALA A 417 -3.93 24.52 31.03
CA ALA A 417 -2.78 25.27 31.51
C ALA A 417 -3.01 25.60 33.00
N PRO A 418 -1.98 25.51 33.87
CA PRO A 418 -2.16 25.91 35.25
C PRO A 418 -2.63 27.36 35.27
N ALA A 419 -3.75 27.57 35.95
CA ALA A 419 -4.32 28.89 36.16
C ALA A 419 -3.23 29.85 36.68
N SER A 420 -3.13 31.01 36.05
CA SER A 420 -2.42 32.17 36.59
C SER A 420 -2.97 32.46 37.98
N ARG A 421 -2.22 32.07 39.02
CA ARG A 421 -2.40 32.60 40.37
C ARG A 421 -1.44 33.78 40.52
N THR A 422 -2.01 34.96 40.38
CA THR A 422 -1.50 36.21 40.92
C THR A 422 -1.28 36.08 42.43
N THR A 423 -0.02 36.13 42.88
CA THR A 423 0.34 36.59 44.23
C THR A 423 1.73 37.25 44.22
N THR A 424 1.72 38.59 44.17
CA THR A 424 2.53 39.55 44.95
C THR A 424 3.95 39.16 45.43
N ALA A 425 4.94 39.84 44.83
CA ALA A 425 6.10 40.54 45.42
C ALA A 425 6.74 40.04 46.75
N ALA A 426 8.07 39.79 46.73
CA ALA A 426 9.06 40.50 47.56
C ALA A 426 10.52 40.06 47.29
N ARG A 427 11.33 41.02 46.79
CA ARG A 427 12.71 41.39 47.21
C ARG A 427 13.66 40.31 47.78
N ARG A 428 14.85 40.14 47.18
CA ARG A 428 16.13 40.85 47.49
C ARG A 428 17.34 40.12 46.85
N ALA A 429 18.19 40.90 46.17
CA ALA A 429 19.61 40.60 45.88
C ALA A 429 20.47 40.70 47.18
N PRO A 430 21.82 40.53 47.23
CA PRO A 430 22.79 40.59 46.11
C PRO A 430 24.12 39.75 46.21
N ALA A 431 24.97 39.88 45.16
CA ALA A 431 26.44 40.07 45.16
C ALA A 431 27.39 39.01 45.81
N ALA A 432 28.66 38.79 45.44
CA ALA A 432 29.55 39.22 44.36
C ALA A 432 30.91 38.46 44.46
N SER A 433 31.70 38.56 43.39
CA SER A 433 33.19 38.63 43.28
C SER A 433 34.13 37.44 43.56
N ASN A 434 34.95 37.21 42.52
CA ASN A 434 36.18 36.41 42.35
C ASN A 434 37.29 36.65 43.40
N THR A 435 38.16 35.64 43.62
CA THR A 435 39.64 35.76 43.59
C THR A 435 40.40 34.38 43.59
N ALA A 436 41.35 34.27 42.65
CA ALA A 436 42.67 33.56 42.56
C ALA A 436 43.06 32.23 43.30
N ALA A 437 43.46 31.22 42.48
CA ALA A 437 44.68 30.33 42.41
C ALA A 437 45.37 29.71 43.69
N PRO A 438 46.27 28.67 43.62
CA PRO A 438 46.54 27.57 42.65
C PRO A 438 46.79 26.13 43.28
N ARG A 439 47.01 25.12 42.39
CA ARG A 439 47.67 23.78 42.57
C ARG A 439 46.85 22.56 43.05
N THR A 440 46.75 21.51 42.20
CA THR A 440 47.48 20.21 42.26
C THR A 440 46.83 19.16 41.34
N ARG A 441 47.65 18.25 40.80
CA ARG A 441 47.31 17.26 39.76
C ARG A 441 46.39 16.15 40.28
N THR A 442 45.39 15.80 39.49
CA THR A 442 44.80 14.43 39.41
C THR A 442 44.34 14.22 37.95
N PRO A 443 44.58 13.03 37.35
CA PRO A 443 44.14 12.77 35.98
C PRO A 443 42.64 12.46 36.02
N LEU A 444 41.82 13.23 35.33
CA LEU A 444 40.41 12.89 35.10
C LEU A 444 40.16 12.70 33.61
N ALA A 445 39.61 11.54 33.31
CA ALA A 445 39.31 11.04 31.98
C ALA A 445 38.32 11.92 31.19
N SER A 446 38.51 11.93 29.86
CA SER A 446 37.49 11.99 28.80
C SER A 446 36.13 12.66 29.12
N GLY A 447 36.09 13.99 29.18
CA GLY A 447 34.85 14.75 29.41
C GLY A 447 34.33 15.61 28.24
N GLY A 448 34.87 15.50 27.02
CA GLY A 448 34.55 16.39 25.88
C GLY A 448 33.68 15.81 24.77
N GLY A 449 33.23 14.56 24.89
CA GLY A 449 32.52 13.84 23.82
C GLY A 449 31.02 14.15 23.71
N ALA A 450 30.36 14.49 24.82
CA ALA A 450 28.89 14.62 24.86
C ALA A 450 28.40 15.95 24.26
N ALA A 451 29.07 17.07 24.54
CA ALA A 451 28.66 18.39 24.01
C ALA A 451 28.92 18.52 22.50
N SER A 452 30.03 17.95 22.01
CA SER A 452 30.35 17.92 20.58
C SER A 452 29.46 16.94 19.79
N ALA A 453 28.93 15.90 20.45
CA ALA A 453 27.93 14.99 19.88
C ALA A 453 26.53 15.64 19.83
N ALA A 454 26.10 16.30 20.90
CA ALA A 454 24.80 17.00 20.95
C ALA A 454 24.71 18.12 19.91
N LEU A 455 25.78 18.91 19.74
CA LEU A 455 25.87 19.93 18.70
C LEU A 455 25.86 19.34 17.28
N ARG A 456 26.41 18.13 17.07
CA ARG A 456 26.35 17.44 15.76
C ARG A 456 24.95 16.88 15.49
N GLU A 457 24.27 16.39 16.51
CA GLU A 457 22.89 15.91 16.43
C GLU A 457 21.91 17.05 16.14
N GLU A 458 22.09 18.20 16.79
CA GLU A 458 21.32 19.41 16.52
C GLU A 458 21.58 19.96 15.10
N ASN A 459 22.85 19.97 14.64
CA ASN A 459 23.16 20.35 13.25
C ASN A 459 22.56 19.39 12.22
N ASN A 460 22.45 18.09 12.54
CA ASN A 460 21.81 17.12 11.66
C ASN A 460 20.28 17.29 11.67
N ALA A 461 19.67 17.50 12.83
CA ALA A 461 18.23 17.79 12.96
C ALA A 461 17.85 19.10 12.25
N LEU A 462 18.70 20.13 12.33
CA LEU A 462 18.51 21.39 11.60
C LEU A 462 18.67 21.19 10.10
N LYS A 463 19.64 20.40 9.63
CA LYS A 463 19.77 20.07 8.20
C LYS A 463 18.56 19.29 7.67
N GLU A 464 18.04 18.33 8.43
CA GLU A 464 16.82 17.59 8.08
C GLU A 464 15.59 18.51 8.07
N THR A 465 15.50 19.45 9.02
CA THR A 465 14.46 20.48 9.05
C THR A 465 14.55 21.41 7.84
N VAL A 466 15.75 21.89 7.48
CA VAL A 466 15.97 22.73 6.30
C VAL A 466 15.61 21.97 5.03
N THR A 467 16.03 20.72 4.87
CA THR A 467 15.64 19.91 3.71
C THR A 467 14.12 19.63 3.67
N GLY A 468 13.47 19.48 4.82
CA GLY A 468 12.01 19.39 4.92
C GLY A 468 11.30 20.67 4.49
N LEU A 469 11.81 21.82 4.95
CA LEU A 469 11.31 23.14 4.59
C LEU A 469 11.57 23.49 3.11
N GLU A 470 12.70 23.07 2.53
CA GLU A 470 12.99 23.22 1.09
C GLU A 470 12.01 22.39 0.26
N ARG A 471 11.68 21.17 0.68
CA ARG A 471 10.65 20.34 0.02
C ARG A 471 9.25 20.94 0.12
N GLU A 472 8.88 21.48 1.27
CA GLU A 472 7.60 22.19 1.44
C GLU A 472 7.56 23.49 0.61
N ARG A 473 8.65 24.28 0.61
CA ARG A 473 8.80 25.47 -0.23
C ARG A 473 8.61 25.12 -1.71
N ASP A 474 9.30 24.10 -2.21
CA ASP A 474 9.24 23.71 -3.62
C ASP A 474 7.86 23.15 -3.98
N PHE A 475 7.20 22.43 -3.05
CA PHE A 475 5.83 21.95 -3.20
C PHE A 475 4.81 23.10 -3.32
N TYR A 476 4.93 24.15 -2.50
CA TYR A 476 4.05 25.31 -2.60
C TYR A 476 4.39 26.20 -3.80
N PHE A 477 5.68 26.40 -4.11
CA PHE A 477 6.13 27.16 -5.27
C PHE A 477 5.62 26.55 -6.58
N SER A 478 5.74 25.23 -6.77
CA SER A 478 5.24 24.55 -7.96
C SER A 478 3.73 24.72 -8.12
N LYS A 479 2.95 24.61 -7.03
CA LYS A 479 1.50 24.83 -7.07
C LYS A 479 1.12 26.26 -7.43
N LEU A 480 1.83 27.26 -6.89
CA LEU A 480 1.58 28.66 -7.21
C LEU A 480 1.99 28.99 -8.65
N ARG A 481 3.07 28.39 -9.17
CA ARG A 481 3.49 28.52 -10.57
C ARG A 481 2.49 27.91 -11.56
N ASP A 482 1.91 26.75 -11.23
CA ASP A 482 0.85 26.13 -12.04
C ASP A 482 -0.38 27.03 -12.12
N ILE A 483 -0.77 27.66 -11.00
CA ILE A 483 -1.89 28.62 -10.97
C ILE A 483 -1.55 29.87 -11.80
N GLU A 484 -0.34 30.42 -11.66
CA GLU A 484 0.12 31.58 -12.44
C GLU A 484 0.06 31.31 -13.95
N LEU A 485 0.54 30.15 -14.41
CA LEU A 485 0.50 29.76 -15.82
C LEU A 485 -0.94 29.63 -16.35
N LEU A 486 -1.83 29.02 -15.57
CA LEU A 486 -3.24 28.88 -15.95
C LEU A 486 -3.92 30.25 -16.10
N ILE A 487 -3.58 31.20 -15.22
CA ILE A 487 -4.11 32.57 -15.30
C ILE A 487 -3.53 33.31 -16.52
N GLN A 488 -2.22 33.24 -16.75
CA GLN A 488 -1.57 33.85 -17.92
C GLN A 488 -2.17 33.33 -19.24
N GLN A 489 -2.36 32.01 -19.37
CA GLN A 489 -2.99 31.39 -20.53
C GLN A 489 -4.45 31.83 -20.71
N ALA A 490 -5.22 31.92 -19.64
CA ALA A 490 -6.60 32.38 -19.69
C ALA A 490 -6.70 33.85 -20.14
N MET A 491 -5.78 34.70 -19.69
CA MET A 491 -5.74 36.13 -20.05
C MET A 491 -5.22 36.34 -21.48
N GLU A 492 -4.27 35.53 -21.95
CA GLU A 492 -3.80 35.57 -23.35
C GLU A 492 -4.88 35.12 -24.33
N ALA A 493 -5.69 34.12 -23.95
CA ALA A 493 -6.78 33.61 -24.76
C ALA A 493 -7.99 34.56 -24.86
N ASP A 494 -8.23 35.38 -23.84
CA ASP A 494 -9.26 36.42 -23.83
C ASP A 494 -8.76 37.73 -23.21
N PRO A 495 -8.22 38.64 -24.03
CA PRO A 495 -7.66 39.92 -23.57
C PRO A 495 -8.66 40.86 -22.89
N GLU A 496 -9.98 40.62 -23.01
CA GLU A 496 -10.97 41.43 -22.29
C GLU A 496 -11.01 41.09 -20.78
N LEU A 497 -10.55 39.89 -20.39
CA LEU A 497 -10.40 39.48 -18.98
C LEU A 497 -9.33 40.30 -18.23
N GLU A 498 -8.40 40.94 -18.95
CA GLU A 498 -7.40 41.81 -18.35
C GLU A 498 -7.95 43.19 -17.98
N LYS A 499 -9.01 43.63 -18.67
CA LYS A 499 -9.67 44.93 -18.45
C LYS A 499 -10.74 44.87 -17.36
N ASP A 500 -11.25 43.69 -17.06
CA ASP A 500 -12.24 43.47 -16.01
C ASP A 500 -11.54 43.20 -14.66
N GLU A 501 -11.99 43.83 -13.57
CA GLU A 501 -11.49 43.55 -12.21
C GLU A 501 -12.08 42.26 -11.63
N GLY A 502 -12.18 41.26 -12.49
CA GLY A 502 -12.71 39.95 -12.18
C GLY A 502 -11.77 39.13 -11.30
N LEU A 503 -12.22 37.92 -10.99
CA LEU A 503 -11.55 37.00 -10.09
C LEU A 503 -10.10 36.69 -10.50
N LEU A 504 -9.79 36.58 -11.80
CA LEU A 504 -8.45 36.26 -12.29
C LEU A 504 -7.44 37.38 -11.98
N LYS A 505 -7.83 38.64 -12.14
CA LYS A 505 -7.01 39.81 -11.80
C LYS A 505 -6.72 39.86 -10.30
N GLN A 506 -7.72 39.58 -9.47
CA GLN A 506 -7.58 39.55 -8.01
C GLN A 506 -6.66 38.42 -7.54
N ILE A 507 -6.74 37.23 -8.16
CA ILE A 507 -5.82 36.12 -7.86
C ILE A 507 -4.40 36.49 -8.29
N GLN A 508 -4.22 37.11 -9.46
CA GLN A 508 -2.92 37.60 -9.92
C GLN A 508 -2.31 38.64 -8.96
N THR A 509 -3.13 39.57 -8.44
CA THR A 509 -2.71 40.53 -7.41
C THR A 509 -2.25 39.84 -6.13
N ILE A 510 -2.92 38.77 -5.69
CA ILE A 510 -2.50 37.99 -4.51
C ILE A 510 -1.18 37.28 -4.78
N LEU A 511 -1.02 36.66 -5.96
CA LEU A 511 0.20 35.92 -6.34
C LEU A 511 1.43 36.83 -6.41
N TYR A 512 1.27 38.09 -6.81
CA TYR A 512 2.35 39.08 -6.88
C TYR A 512 2.39 40.04 -5.70
N SER A 513 1.49 39.90 -4.71
CA SER A 513 1.53 40.74 -3.52
C SER A 513 2.77 40.43 -2.68
N THR A 514 3.48 41.47 -2.28
CA THR A 514 4.64 41.38 -1.39
C THR A 514 4.27 41.98 -0.02
N GLU A 515 4.80 41.41 1.07
CA GLU A 515 4.67 42.02 2.39
C GLU A 515 5.56 43.28 2.50
N GLU A 516 5.10 44.33 3.20
CA GLU A 516 5.88 45.56 3.44
C GLU A 516 7.22 45.21 4.12
N GLY A 517 8.32 45.39 3.38
CA GLY A 517 9.69 45.03 3.79
C GLY A 517 10.28 43.81 3.06
N PHE A 518 9.49 43.12 2.25
CA PHE A 518 9.94 42.11 1.29
C PHE A 518 9.96 42.74 -0.11
N GLU A 519 10.93 43.64 -0.32
CA GLU A 519 11.23 44.09 -1.68
C GLU A 519 11.78 42.89 -2.47
N ILE A 520 11.07 42.51 -3.53
CA ILE A 520 11.67 41.76 -4.64
C ILE A 520 12.85 42.65 -5.07
N PRO A 521 14.12 42.20 -4.99
CA PRO A 521 15.21 42.93 -5.59
C PRO A 521 14.80 43.20 -7.04
N PRO A 522 14.85 44.45 -7.53
CA PRO A 522 14.45 44.73 -8.90
C PRO A 522 15.12 43.70 -9.80
N GLU A 523 14.35 43.15 -10.73
CA GLU A 523 14.81 42.11 -11.67
C GLU A 523 16.28 42.36 -11.96
N ALA A 524 17.14 41.41 -11.58
CA ALA A 524 18.47 41.39 -12.13
C ALA A 524 18.26 41.18 -13.63
N GLU A 525 18.13 42.28 -14.35
CA GLU A 525 18.35 42.35 -15.77
C GLU A 525 19.65 41.59 -16.02
N GLY A 526 19.51 40.42 -16.64
CA GLY A 526 20.60 39.61 -17.18
C GLY A 526 21.42 38.85 -16.15
N VAL A 527 21.21 37.53 -16.11
CA VAL A 527 22.33 36.64 -16.46
C VAL A 527 21.79 35.56 -17.39
N GLU A 528 22.41 35.54 -18.55
CA GLU A 528 22.09 34.79 -19.75
C GLU A 528 22.10 33.27 -19.56
N GLU A 529 21.50 32.59 -20.54
CA GLU A 529 21.78 31.19 -20.87
C GLU A 529 23.24 30.82 -20.64
N GLU A 530 23.52 29.86 -19.78
CA GLU A 530 24.66 28.97 -19.99
C GLU A 530 24.13 27.58 -20.28
N THR A 531 23.94 27.34 -21.58
CA THR A 531 24.16 26.04 -22.20
C THR A 531 25.47 25.44 -21.70
N PHE A 532 25.45 24.20 -21.19
CA PHE A 532 26.16 23.04 -21.75
C PHE A 532 25.80 21.75 -21.00
#